data_AF-A0A090SKD8-F1
#
_entry.id   AF-A0A090SKD8-F1
#
_cell.length_a   1.000
_cell.length_b   1.000
_cell.length_c   1.000
_cell.angle_alpha   90.00
_cell.angle_beta   90.00
_cell.angle_gamma   90.00
#
_symmetry.space_group_name_H-M   'P 1'
#
loop_
_entity.id
_entity.type
_entity.pdbx_description
1 polymer ?
#
loop_
_entity_poly.entity_id
_entity_poly.type
_entity_poly.pdbx_seq_one_letter_code
_entity_poly.pdbx_strand_id
1 'polypeptide(L)' 'MLGTAGSGVFGDLTSGAIEGSNVDLTSELVALMTAQRNYQANTKSISTSDQLTQALFNVV' A
#
# COMPACT_ATOMS: atom_id res chain seq x y z
N MET A 1 -33.02 -12.27 -16.30
CA MET A 1 -33.00 -11.38 -15.12
C MET A 1 -32.05 -12.01 -14.11
N LEU A 2 -30.92 -11.37 -13.79
CA LEU A 2 -30.15 -11.74 -12.59
C LEU A 2 -31.09 -11.50 -11.39
N GLY A 3 -31.15 -12.45 -10.46
CA GLY A 3 -32.21 -12.62 -9.46
C GLY A 3 -32.55 -11.39 -8.61
N THR A 4 -33.71 -11.44 -7.95
CA THR A 4 -34.16 -10.43 -6.99
C THR A 4 -33.30 -10.45 -5.73
N ALA A 5 -33.13 -9.30 -5.07
CA ALA A 5 -32.49 -9.22 -3.75
C ALA A 5 -33.12 -10.24 -2.78
N GLY A 6 -32.30 -10.97 -2.03
CA GLY A 6 -32.75 -12.05 -1.13
C GLY A 6 -33.00 -13.42 -1.79
N SER A 7 -32.69 -13.60 -3.08
CA SER A 7 -32.83 -14.90 -3.78
C SER A 7 -31.48 -15.53 -4.11
N GLY A 8 -31.22 -16.74 -3.59
CA GLY A 8 -30.01 -17.50 -3.87
C GLY A 8 -28.80 -17.05 -3.05
N VAL A 9 -27.69 -16.70 -3.72
CA VAL A 9 -26.43 -16.24 -3.10
C VAL A 9 -26.41 -14.71 -2.88
N PHE A 10 -27.46 -14.01 -3.35
CA PHE A 10 -27.55 -12.56 -3.25
C PHE A 10 -28.15 -12.15 -1.91
N GLY A 11 -27.43 -11.30 -1.17
CA GLY A 11 -27.89 -10.75 0.11
C GLY A 11 -29.10 -9.82 -0.02
N ASP A 12 -29.75 -9.54 1.10
CA ASP A 12 -30.90 -8.64 1.15
C ASP A 12 -30.47 -7.18 0.94
N LEU A 13 -31.21 -6.45 0.09
CA LEU A 13 -30.96 -5.03 -0.16
C LEU A 13 -31.72 -4.19 0.86
N THR A 14 -31.01 -3.66 1.87
CA THR A 14 -31.60 -2.78 2.87
C THR A 14 -31.57 -1.33 2.38
N SER A 15 -32.72 -0.81 1.93
CA SER A 15 -32.84 0.59 1.49
C SER A 15 -32.54 1.57 2.64
N GLY A 16 -31.51 2.40 2.48
CA GLY A 16 -31.05 3.35 3.49
C GLY A 16 -29.89 2.88 4.36
N ALA A 17 -29.37 1.67 4.15
CA ALA A 17 -28.13 1.22 4.77
C ALA A 17 -26.92 1.78 4.00
N ILE A 18 -25.97 2.39 4.71
CA ILE A 18 -24.68 2.83 4.15
C ILE A 18 -23.66 1.74 4.47
N GLU A 19 -23.13 1.10 3.44
CA GLU A 19 -22.00 0.18 3.56
C GLU A 19 -20.77 0.98 4.00
N GLY A 20 -20.37 0.79 5.26
CA GLY A 20 -19.17 1.40 5.80
C GLY A 20 -17.92 0.83 5.14
N SER A 21 -16.85 1.63 5.09
CA SER A 21 -15.57 1.15 4.57
C SER A 21 -15.07 -0.03 5.40
N ASN A 22 -14.77 -1.15 4.74
CA ASN A 22 -14.06 -2.29 5.32
C ASN A 22 -12.54 -2.05 5.43
N VAL A 23 -12.10 -0.79 5.34
CA VAL A 23 -10.69 -0.41 5.33
C VAL A 23 -10.31 0.06 6.73
N ASP A 24 -9.37 -0.65 7.36
CA ASP A 24 -8.76 -0.22 8.61
C ASP A 24 -7.68 0.84 8.32
N LEU A 25 -8.02 2.10 8.60
CA LEU A 25 -7.14 3.25 8.44
C LEU A 25 -5.79 3.08 9.15
N THR A 26 -5.75 2.37 10.27
CA THR A 26 -4.51 2.18 11.03
C THR A 26 -3.56 1.22 10.31
N SER A 27 -4.10 0.13 9.74
CA SER A 27 -3.36 -0.82 8.93
C SER A 27 -2.80 -0.17 7.67
N GLU A 28 -3.62 0.62 6.97
CA GLU A 28 -3.18 1.34 5.77
C GLU A 28 -2.10 2.39 6.07
N LEU A 29 -2.20 3.10 7.21
CA LEU A 29 -1.16 4.05 7.62
C LEU A 29 0.17 3.34 7.90
N VAL A 30 0.15 2.18 8.56
CA VAL A 30 1.36 1.38 8.82
C VAL A 30 1.96 0.84 7.52
N ALA A 31 1.12 0.42 6.57
CA ALA A 31 1.57 -0.01 5.25
C ALA A 31 2.27 1.15 4.50
N LEU A 32 1.69 2.35 4.53
CA LEU A 32 2.31 3.55 3.95
C LEU A 32 3.62 3.92 4.65
N MET A 33 3.68 3.91 5.99
CA MET A 33 4.93 4.18 6.72
C MET A 33 6.03 3.16 6.39
N THR A 34 5.65 1.88 6.23
CA THR A 34 6.59 0.82 5.86
C THR A 34 7.12 1.02 4.44
N ALA A 35 6.24 1.34 3.49
CA ALA A 35 6.64 1.68 2.12
C ALA A 35 7.59 2.88 2.07
N GLN A 36 7.31 3.93 2.84
CA GLN A 36 8.16 5.11 2.96
C GLN A 36 9.55 4.76 3.53
N ARG A 37 9.61 3.94 4.59
CA ARG A 37 10.88 3.50 5.19
C ARG A 37 11.71 2.67 4.23
N ASN A 38 11.08 1.79 3.45
CA ASN A 38 11.78 1.01 2.42
C ASN A 38 12.32 1.92 1.30
N TYR A 39 11.55 2.91 0.87
CA TYR A 39 12.03 3.89 -0.11
C TYR A 39 13.24 4.69 0.42
N GLN A 40 13.18 5.14 1.67
CA GLN A 40 14.30 5.82 2.31
C GLN A 40 15.54 4.92 2.48
N ALA A 41 15.35 3.65 2.86
CA ALA A 41 16.43 2.68 2.98
C ALA A 41 17.09 2.41 1.62
N ASN A 42 16.28 2.24 0.56
CA ASN A 42 16.77 2.00 -0.79
C ASN A 42 17.54 3.22 -1.34
N THR A 43 17.00 4.42 -1.18
CA THR A 43 17.69 5.65 -1.59
C THR A 43 18.99 5.89 -0.81
N LYS A 44 19.03 5.53 0.48
CA LYS A 44 20.28 5.58 1.26
C LYS A 44 21.32 4.60 0.75
N SER A 45 20.92 3.36 0.44
CA SER A 45 21.82 2.35 -0.12
C SER A 45 22.38 2.78 -1.48
N ILE A 46 21.54 3.36 -2.35
CA ILE A 46 21.96 3.90 -3.65
C ILE A 46 22.96 5.03 -3.43
N SER A 47 22.65 6.00 -2.57
CA SER A 47 23.55 7.12 -2.28
C SER A 47 24.91 6.65 -1.72
N THR A 48 24.93 5.64 -0.85
CA THR A 48 26.18 5.06 -0.35
C THR A 48 26.94 4.31 -1.45
N SER A 49 26.24 3.61 -2.34
CA SER A 49 26.86 2.96 -3.51
C SER A 49 27.47 3.99 -4.46
N ASP A 50 26.80 5.11 -4.71
CA ASP A 50 27.30 6.20 -5.54
C ASP A 50 28.55 6.84 -4.92
N GLN A 51 28.53 7.07 -3.59
CA GLN A 51 29.69 7.57 -2.85
C GLN A 51 30.89 6.62 -2.92
N LEU A 52 30.66 5.32 -2.75
CA LEU A 52 31.71 4.30 -2.88
C LEU A 52 32.26 4.25 -4.31
N THR A 53 31.39 4.31 -5.32
CA THR A 53 31.78 4.31 -6.74
C THR A 53 32.62 5.55 -7.08
N GLN A 54 32.22 6.73 -6.59
CA GLN A 54 33.00 7.95 -6.76
C GLN A 54 34.35 7.87 -6.05
N ALA A 55 34.40 7.29 -4.84
CA ALA A 55 35.64 7.09 -4.11
C ALA A 55 36.60 6.16 -4.85
N LEU A 56 36.11 5.07 -5.47
CA LEU A 56 36.94 4.18 -6.28
C LEU A 56 37.52 4.89 -7.52
N PHE A 57 36.74 5.75 -8.18
CA PHE A 57 37.22 6.52 -9.32
C PHE A 57 38.26 7.59 -8.95
N ASN A 58 38.18 8.17 -7.75
CA ASN A 58 39.12 9.20 -7.30
C ASN A 58 40.45 8.66 -6.74
N VAL A 59 40.55 7.34 -6.50
CA VAL A 59 41.76 6.69 -5.95
C VAL A 59 42.67 6.11 -7.06
N VAL A 60 42.20 6.10 -8.32
CA VAL A 60 42.99 5.79 -9.52
C VAL A 60 43.53 7.08 -10.14
#